data_AF-A0A849U289-F1
#
_entry.id   AF-A0A849U289-F1
#
_cell.length_a   1.000
_cell.length_b   1.000
_cell.length_c   1.000
_cell.angle_alpha   90.00
_cell.angle_beta   90.00
_cell.angle_gamma   90.00
#
_symmetry.space_group_name_H-M   'P 1'
#
loop_
_entity.id
_entity.type
_entity.pdbx_description
1 polymer ?
#
loop_
_entity_poly.entity_id
_entity_poly.type
_entity_poly.pdbx_seq_one_letter_code
_entity_poly.pdbx_strand_id
1 'polypeptide(L)' 'MPIIGSFADIAGQWLESEKHKVTTVTHTKKTARLKNLAFPVLGDMPIKQIKPSDV' A
#
# COMPACT_ATOMS: atom_id res chain seq x y z
N MET A 1 10.40 2.16 -9.77
CA MET A 1 9.86 3.32 -9.04
C MET A 1 8.34 3.25 -9.16
N PRO A 2 7.57 3.30 -8.06
CA PRO A 2 6.12 3.23 -8.14
C PRO A 2 5.58 4.39 -8.99
N ILE A 3 4.54 4.13 -9.77
CA ILE A 3 3.88 5.14 -10.59
C ILE A 3 3.23 6.15 -9.63
N ILE A 4 3.55 7.44 -9.78
CA ILE A 4 3.00 8.50 -8.91
C ILE A 4 1.47 8.46 -8.98
N GLY A 5 0.82 8.37 -7.82
CA GLY A 5 -0.64 8.26 -7.70
C GLY A 5 -1.21 6.85 -7.91
N SER A 6 -0.37 5.82 -8.05
CA SER A 6 -0.82 4.42 -8.00
C SER A 6 -1.18 3.99 -6.58
N PHE A 7 -1.85 2.84 -6.45
CA PHE A 7 -2.12 2.24 -5.15
C PHE A 7 -0.85 2.07 -4.32
N ALA A 8 0.22 1.52 -4.91
CA ALA A 8 1.47 1.27 -4.19
C ALA A 8 2.14 2.55 -3.70
N ASP A 9 2.08 3.63 -4.48
CA ASP A 9 2.60 4.95 -4.08
C ASP A 9 1.82 5.51 -2.89
N ILE A 10 0.49 5.62 -3.03
CA ILE A 10 -0.36 6.19 -1.97
C ILE A 10 -0.35 5.32 -0.70
N ALA A 11 -0.41 3.99 -0.85
CA ALA A 11 -0.30 3.08 0.28
C ALA A 11 1.06 3.19 0.98
N GLY A 12 2.15 3.43 0.24
CA GLY A 12 3.47 3.70 0.80
C GLY A 12 3.51 4.98 1.64
N GLN A 13 2.94 6.08 1.11
CA GLN A 13 2.83 7.36 1.83
C GLN A 13 1.98 7.23 3.10
N TRP A 14 0.85 6.51 3.01
CA TRP A 14 0.00 6.23 4.16
C TRP A 14 0.69 5.33 5.20
N LEU A 15 1.41 4.28 4.77
CA LEU A 15 2.15 3.43 5.70
C LEU A 15 3.20 4.24 6.46
N GLU A 16 3.93 5.14 5.79
CA GLU A 16 4.93 5.96 6.48
C GLU A 16 4.27 6.96 7.44
N SER A 17 3.13 7.56 7.08
CA SER A 17 2.41 8.47 7.98
C SER A 17 1.88 7.77 9.24
N GLU A 18 1.48 6.50 9.14
CA GLU A 18 0.95 5.71 10.27
C GLU A 18 2.04 5.04 11.13
N LYS A 19 3.31 5.16 10.75
CA LYS A 19 4.43 4.47 11.40
C LYS A 19 4.56 4.75 12.89
N HIS A 20 4.26 5.98 13.32
CA HIS A 20 4.33 6.40 14.73
C HIS A 20 3.22 5.81 15.61
N LYS A 21 2.17 5.24 15.02
CA LYS A 21 1.00 4.69 15.75
C LYS A 21 1.17 3.23 16.16
N VAL A 22 2.20 2.56 15.66
CA VAL A 22 2.42 1.13 15.90
C VAL A 22 3.89 0.85 16.16
N THR A 23 4.19 -0.30 16.76
CA THR A 23 5.57 -0.75 16.90
C THR A 23 6.22 -1.01 15.52
N THR A 24 7.53 -0.84 15.44
CA THR A 24 8.30 -1.10 14.20
C THR A 24 8.02 -2.48 13.63
N VAL A 25 7.98 -3.52 14.48
CA VAL A 25 7.69 -4.90 14.05
C VAL A 25 6.30 -5.01 13.41
N THR A 26 5.29 -4.35 13.99
CA THR A 26 3.93 -4.35 13.46
C THR A 26 3.85 -3.60 12.13
N HIS A 27 4.53 -2.46 12.03
CA HIS A 27 4.63 -1.69 10.79
C HIS A 27 5.27 -2.50 9.66
N THR A 28 6.40 -3.17 9.95
CA THR A 28 7.09 -4.05 8.99
C THR A 28 6.18 -5.18 8.51
N LYS A 29 5.46 -5.86 9.43
CA LYS A 29 4.51 -6.93 9.06
C LYS A 29 3.36 -6.42 8.18
N LYS A 30 2.79 -5.26 8.49
CA LYS A 30 1.73 -4.63 7.67
C LYS A 30 2.24 -4.29 6.26
N THR A 31 3.42 -3.70 6.19
CA THR A 31 4.07 -3.35 4.92
C THR A 31 4.34 -4.59 4.07
N ALA A 32 4.89 -5.65 4.67
CA ALA A 32 5.13 -6.92 3.98
C ALA A 32 3.84 -7.55 3.46
N ARG A 33 2.75 -7.50 4.23
CA ARG A 33 1.44 -8.04 3.81
C ARG A 33 0.89 -7.32 2.59
N LEU A 34 0.93 -5.99 2.55
CA LEU A 34 0.49 -5.22 1.37
C LEU A 34 1.36 -5.51 0.14
N LYS A 35 2.68 -5.59 0.32
CA LYS A 35 3.62 -5.92 -0.76
C LYS A 35 3.37 -7.30 -1.36
N ASN A 36 3.04 -8.29 -0.54
CA ASN A 36 2.88 -9.67 -1.01
C ASN A 36 1.49 -9.99 -1.53
N LEU A 37 0.44 -9.34 -1.01
CA LEU A 37 -0.94 -9.69 -1.33
C LEU A 37 -1.61 -8.67 -2.25
N ALA A 38 -1.48 -7.37 -1.94
CA ALA A 38 -2.23 -6.33 -2.64
C ALA A 38 -1.45 -5.77 -3.83
N PHE A 39 -0.14 -5.53 -3.68
CA PHE A 39 0.65 -4.87 -4.72
C PHE A 39 0.76 -5.66 -6.04
N PRO A 40 0.82 -7.01 -6.06
CA PRO A 40 0.84 -7.75 -7.31
C PRO A 40 -0.43 -7.57 -8.17
N VAL A 41 -1.55 -7.25 -7.52
CA VAL A 41 -2.85 -7.10 -8.19
C VAL A 41 -3.16 -5.62 -8.43
N LEU A 42 -2.99 -4.78 -7.41
CA LEU A 42 -3.47 -3.39 -7.41
C LEU A 42 -2.34 -2.36 -7.51
N GLY A 43 -1.08 -2.75 -7.30
CA GLY A 43 0.02 -1.83 -7.02
C GLY A 43 0.28 -0.79 -8.09
N ASP A 44 0.16 -1.19 -9.36
CA ASP A 44 0.38 -0.33 -10.53
C ASP A 44 -0.90 0.39 -10.99
N MET A 45 -2.06 0.07 -10.41
CA MET A 45 -3.32 0.73 -10.75
C MET A 45 -3.35 2.14 -10.15
N PRO A 46 -3.76 3.17 -10.91
CA PRO A 46 -4.08 4.47 -10.36
C PRO A 46 -5.12 4.33 -9.25
N ILE A 47 -4.91 4.95 -8.08
CA ILE A 47 -5.79 4.70 -6.92
C ILE A 47 -7.27 5.04 -7.20
N LYS A 48 -7.51 6.01 -8.08
CA LYS A 48 -8.86 6.43 -8.51
C LYS A 48 -9.58 5.42 -9.41
N GLN A 49 -8.87 4.42 -9.92
CA GLN A 49 -9.40 3.40 -10.83
C GLN A 49 -9.69 2.07 -10.13
N ILE A 50 -9.28 1.90 -8.87
CA ILE A 50 -9.59 0.72 -8.07
C ILE A 50 -11.08 0.72 -7.74
N LYS A 51 -11.77 -0.37 -8.08
CA LYS A 51 -13.19 -0.57 -7.82
C LYS A 51 -13.38 -1.51 -6.63
N PRO A 52 -14.56 -1.51 -6.01
CA PRO A 52 -14.88 -2.48 -4.96
C PRO A 52 -14.74 -3.94 -5.39
N SER A 53 -14.85 -4.25 -6.68
CA SER A 53 -14.64 -5.60 -7.22
C SER A 53 -13.20 -6.08 -7.19
N ASP A 54 -12.25 -5.16 -7.03
CA ASP A 54 -10.82 -5.44 -7.12
C ASP A 54 -10.20 -5.75 -5.73
N VAL A 55 -10.98 -5.60 -4.65
CA VAL A 55 -10.56 -5.70 -3.23
C VAL A 55 -11.28 -6.85 -2.54
#